data_AF-A0A2V8BQG5-F1
#
_entry.id   AF-A0A2V8BQG5-F1
#
_cell.length_a   1.000
_cell.length_b   1.000
_cell.length_c   1.000
_cell.angle_alpha   90.00
_cell.angle_beta   90.00
_cell.angle_gamma   90.00
#
_symmetry.space_group_name_H-M   'P 1'
#
loop_
_entity.id
_entity.type
_entity.pdbx_description
1 polymer ?
#
loop_
_entity_poly.entity_id
_entity_poly.type
_entity_poly.pdbx_seq_one_letter_code
_entity_poly.pdbx_strand_id
1 'polypeptide(L)'
;MLNGDFSTVASAQCRAQGNLTLPAAFGFVNNRIDPARLSPAAVRIARMLPTTNDPCGQIAYSRPTRPRERQPIARVDWQLDKSHSLFVRYMLSTTFWGPAFENANGNILAATLGGRDNTQHSLAIGDSMVLSNTIVNNVRLSVNRTSVVRTHSELFGPEDVGIKMFTYIPNYMNITTTGAFSINTGTETFSFYKPNTYSLSDDLTMVRGNHQYGFGGAMAVSDWKTESNIRSMGPFSFSGGVTGLPLADFLLGRVFEFREATPFRQDIKQPYFALYGQDTWRVSSSVTLNYGARWEPWFPQDSVDRAVYNFDVERMRAGTRSTVYPQAPAGLYYPGDPGFPGNSGMKTVWSNIAPRAGVSWDRPAVRTGTASHRHSAR
;
A
#
# COMPACT_ATOMS: atom_id res chain seq x y z
N MET A 1 -14.36 30.23 22.80
CA MET A 1 -12.93 29.84 22.85
C MET A 1 -11.97 30.96 22.44
N LEU A 2 -12.12 31.62 21.27
CA LEU A 2 -11.18 32.68 20.86
C LEU A 2 -11.13 33.90 21.81
N ASN A 3 -12.23 34.16 22.53
CA ASN A 3 -12.29 35.15 23.60
C ASN A 3 -11.83 34.59 24.97
N GLY A 4 -11.10 33.47 24.98
CA GLY A 4 -10.58 32.86 26.20
C GLY A 4 -11.58 32.04 27.01
N ASP A 5 -12.86 31.97 26.62
CA ASP A 5 -13.87 31.17 27.32
C ASP A 5 -14.00 29.75 26.73
N PHE A 6 -13.72 28.74 27.56
CA PHE A 6 -13.85 27.31 27.25
C PHE A 6 -14.94 26.62 28.08
N SER A 7 -15.72 27.37 28.87
CA SER A 7 -16.71 26.82 29.80
C SER A 7 -17.74 25.91 29.11
N THR A 8 -18.29 26.33 27.94
CA THR A 8 -19.26 25.53 27.18
C THR A 8 -18.65 24.23 26.64
N VAL A 9 -17.50 24.30 25.95
CA VAL A 9 -16.86 23.12 25.34
C VAL A 9 -16.30 22.15 26.39
N ALA A 10 -15.98 22.65 27.58
CA ALA A 10 -15.56 21.84 28.72
C ALA A 10 -16.74 21.28 29.53
N SER A 11 -17.97 21.63 29.21
CA SER A 11 -19.16 21.18 29.95
C SER A 11 -19.64 19.79 29.50
N ALA A 12 -20.47 19.16 30.34
CA ALA A 12 -21.17 17.91 30.05
C ALA A 12 -22.11 18.00 28.83
N GLN A 13 -22.48 19.21 28.38
CA GLN A 13 -23.24 19.39 27.14
C GLN A 13 -22.44 18.95 25.92
N CYS A 14 -21.12 19.21 25.92
CA CYS A 14 -20.25 18.99 24.77
C CYS A 14 -19.29 17.82 24.94
N ARG A 15 -19.28 17.19 26.13
CA ARG A 15 -18.37 16.10 26.49
C ARG A 15 -19.13 14.94 27.12
N ALA A 16 -18.98 13.76 26.52
CA ALA A 16 -19.56 12.53 27.05
C ALA A 16 -19.00 12.13 28.43
N GLN A 17 -17.76 12.54 28.74
CA GLN A 17 -17.09 12.28 30.01
C GLN A 17 -17.52 13.26 31.14
N GLY A 18 -18.49 14.14 30.88
CA GLY A 18 -18.96 15.14 31.83
C GLY A 18 -18.11 16.42 31.83
N ASN A 19 -18.34 17.25 32.85
CA ASN A 19 -17.63 18.52 33.02
C ASN A 19 -16.13 18.30 33.24
N LEU A 20 -15.31 19.08 32.55
CA LEU A 20 -13.88 19.16 32.77
C LEU A 20 -13.52 20.51 33.37
N THR A 21 -12.73 20.51 34.45
CA THR A 21 -12.03 21.69 34.93
C THR A 21 -10.64 21.74 34.30
N LEU A 22 -10.38 22.77 33.49
CA LEU A 22 -9.09 22.97 32.84
C LEU A 22 -8.02 23.37 33.87
N PRO A 23 -6.76 22.92 33.74
CA PRO A 23 -5.77 23.08 34.80
C PRO A 23 -5.37 24.54 35.03
N ALA A 24 -5.45 25.00 36.28
CA ALA A 24 -5.00 26.34 36.68
C ALA A 24 -3.50 26.58 36.44
N ALA A 25 -2.68 25.51 36.35
CA ALA A 25 -1.27 25.60 35.97
C ALA A 25 -1.06 26.22 34.57
N PHE A 26 -2.05 26.10 33.69
CA PHE A 26 -2.06 26.79 32.39
C PHE A 26 -2.80 28.12 32.44
N GLY A 27 -3.08 28.65 33.64
CA GLY A 27 -3.76 29.91 33.97
C GLY A 27 -5.22 29.98 33.54
N PHE A 28 -5.90 28.84 33.56
CA PHE A 28 -7.36 28.80 33.52
C PHE A 28 -7.94 29.13 34.90
N VAL A 29 -8.96 29.98 34.92
CA VAL A 29 -9.82 30.26 36.08
C VAL A 29 -11.25 30.09 35.61
N ASN A 30 -12.01 29.15 36.20
CA ASN A 30 -13.37 28.81 35.78
C ASN A 30 -13.47 28.48 34.27
N ASN A 31 -12.52 27.71 33.75
CA ASN A 31 -12.38 27.40 32.31
C ASN A 31 -12.27 28.63 31.40
N ARG A 32 -11.82 29.76 31.94
CA ARG A 32 -11.50 30.98 31.20
C ARG A 32 -10.02 31.30 31.32
N ILE A 33 -9.44 31.85 30.28
CA ILE A 33 -8.04 32.29 30.22
C ILE A 33 -7.98 33.67 29.54
N ASP A 34 -6.98 34.47 29.89
CA ASP A 34 -6.67 35.69 29.14
C ASP A 34 -6.42 35.35 27.65
N PRO A 35 -7.19 35.92 26.69
CA PRO A 35 -6.98 35.72 25.26
C PRO A 35 -5.55 36.01 24.78
N ALA A 36 -4.81 36.89 25.46
CA ALA A 36 -3.41 37.19 25.13
C ALA A 36 -2.47 35.98 25.32
N ARG A 37 -2.91 34.95 26.05
CA ARG A 37 -2.15 33.71 26.28
C ARG A 37 -2.45 32.63 25.25
N LEU A 38 -3.39 32.87 24.33
CA LEU A 38 -3.62 31.97 23.21
C LEU A 38 -2.47 32.09 22.21
N SER A 39 -2.09 30.96 21.58
CA SER A 39 -1.07 30.92 20.54
C SER A 39 -1.50 31.78 19.35
N PRO A 40 -0.70 32.78 18.93
CA PRO A 40 -1.02 33.61 17.76
C PRO A 40 -1.22 32.79 16.48
N ALA A 41 -0.45 31.70 16.32
CA ALA A 41 -0.61 30.77 15.20
C ALA A 41 -1.95 30.04 15.25
N ALA A 42 -2.31 29.48 16.41
CA ALA A 42 -3.59 28.77 16.58
C ALA A 42 -4.79 29.70 16.39
N VAL A 43 -4.70 30.96 16.86
CA VAL A 43 -5.75 31.98 16.63
C VAL A 43 -5.90 32.31 15.15
N ARG A 44 -4.79 32.46 14.40
CA ARG A 44 -4.85 32.65 12.94
C ARG A 44 -5.53 31.48 12.23
N ILE A 45 -5.14 30.24 12.55
CA ILE A 45 -5.74 29.04 11.98
C ILE A 45 -7.22 28.93 12.33
N ALA A 46 -7.58 29.15 13.60
CA ALA A 46 -8.96 29.05 14.06
C ALA A 46 -9.90 30.05 13.38
N ARG A 47 -9.40 31.20 12.93
CA ARG A 47 -10.17 32.18 12.14
C ARG A 47 -10.42 31.74 10.70
N MET A 48 -9.68 30.76 10.20
CA MET A 48 -9.89 30.17 8.87
C MET A 48 -10.90 29.01 8.91
N LEU A 49 -11.25 28.51 10.10
CA LEU A 49 -12.26 27.46 10.26
C LEU A 49 -13.66 28.04 10.00
N PRO A 50 -14.60 27.24 9.44
CA PRO A 50 -15.99 27.66 9.34
C PRO A 50 -16.59 27.95 10.71
N THR A 51 -17.55 28.85 10.77
CA THR A 51 -18.28 29.19 11.99
C THR A 51 -19.57 28.38 12.11
N THR A 52 -20.07 28.23 13.34
CA THR A 52 -21.33 27.55 13.65
C THR A 52 -22.00 28.22 14.84
N ASN A 53 -23.33 28.09 14.91
CA ASN A 53 -24.12 28.49 16.07
C ASN A 53 -24.30 27.33 17.07
N ASP A 54 -23.82 26.13 16.74
CA ASP A 54 -23.82 25.01 17.66
C ASP A 54 -22.92 25.34 18.89
N PRO A 55 -23.45 25.22 20.12
CA PRO A 55 -22.71 25.59 21.33
C PRO A 55 -21.44 24.75 21.57
N CYS A 56 -21.37 23.54 20.97
CA CYS A 56 -20.23 22.65 21.05
C CYS A 56 -19.27 22.78 19.86
N GLY A 57 -19.55 23.69 18.92
CA GLY A 57 -18.72 23.91 17.75
C GLY A 57 -18.89 22.86 16.65
N GLN A 58 -19.98 22.09 16.66
CA GLN A 58 -20.23 21.08 15.62
C GLN A 58 -20.56 21.73 14.27
N ILE A 59 -19.91 21.23 13.23
CA ILE A 59 -20.11 21.66 11.84
C ILE A 59 -20.26 20.41 10.98
N ALA A 60 -21.34 20.35 10.21
CA ALA A 60 -21.49 19.40 9.13
C ALA A 60 -20.95 20.05 7.84
N TYR A 61 -20.10 19.33 7.11
CA TYR A 61 -19.57 19.78 5.83
C TYR A 61 -19.43 18.59 4.88
N SER A 62 -19.43 18.88 3.57
CA SER A 62 -19.17 17.89 2.54
C SER A 62 -17.74 17.99 2.02
N ARG A 63 -17.24 16.90 1.43
CA ARG A 63 -15.97 16.83 0.70
C ARG A 63 -16.27 16.47 -0.75
N PRO A 64 -16.81 17.41 -1.54
CA PRO A 64 -17.28 17.10 -2.87
C PRO A 64 -16.12 16.71 -3.79
N THR A 65 -16.25 15.56 -4.44
CA THR A 65 -15.39 15.14 -5.54
C THR A 65 -16.23 14.82 -6.76
N ARG A 66 -15.61 14.86 -7.94
CA ARG A 66 -16.26 14.52 -9.22
C ARG A 66 -15.44 13.42 -9.90
N PRO A 67 -15.54 12.17 -9.43
CA PRO A 67 -14.77 11.06 -9.98
C PRO A 67 -15.13 10.82 -11.44
N ARG A 68 -14.09 10.66 -12.26
CA ARG A 68 -14.18 10.26 -13.66
C ARG A 68 -13.43 8.96 -13.80
N GLU A 69 -14.16 7.88 -14.07
CA GLU A 69 -13.62 6.54 -14.22
C GLU A 69 -13.86 6.04 -15.63
N ARG A 70 -12.84 5.41 -16.23
CA ARG A 70 -12.93 4.79 -17.55
C ARG A 70 -12.19 3.47 -17.51
N GLN A 71 -12.75 2.43 -18.11
CA GLN A 71 -12.12 1.12 -18.19
C GLN A 71 -12.33 0.46 -19.56
N PRO A 72 -11.82 1.04 -20.66
CA PRO A 72 -11.91 0.38 -21.96
C PRO A 72 -11.07 -0.90 -21.98
N ILE A 73 -11.64 -1.93 -22.59
CA ILE A 73 -11.02 -3.23 -22.80
C ILE A 73 -11.17 -3.62 -24.26
N ALA A 74 -10.11 -4.15 -24.84
CA ALA A 74 -10.11 -4.74 -26.16
C ALA A 74 -9.46 -6.12 -26.07
N ARG A 75 -10.06 -7.08 -26.77
CA ARG A 75 -9.52 -8.43 -26.93
C ARG A 75 -9.70 -8.86 -28.37
N VAL A 76 -8.66 -9.46 -28.92
CA VAL A 76 -8.67 -10.14 -30.22
C VAL A 76 -8.23 -11.57 -29.99
N ASP A 77 -9.03 -12.50 -30.49
CA ASP A 77 -8.73 -13.93 -30.54
C ASP A 77 -8.54 -14.31 -32.01
N TRP A 78 -7.45 -14.99 -32.33
CA TRP A 78 -7.06 -15.34 -33.68
C TRP A 78 -6.60 -16.80 -33.74
N GLN A 79 -7.27 -17.60 -34.57
CA GLN A 79 -6.80 -18.95 -34.92
C GLN A 79 -5.83 -18.87 -36.11
N LEU A 80 -4.51 -18.91 -35.86
CA LEU A 80 -3.48 -18.67 -36.88
C LEU A 80 -3.49 -19.79 -37.92
N ASP A 81 -3.64 -21.04 -37.44
CA ASP A 81 -3.85 -22.23 -38.24
C ASP A 81 -4.56 -23.31 -37.38
N LYS A 82 -4.56 -24.58 -37.80
CA LYS A 82 -5.21 -25.67 -37.03
C LYS A 82 -4.53 -26.00 -35.70
N SER A 83 -3.29 -25.55 -35.50
CA SER A 83 -2.42 -25.84 -34.36
C SER A 83 -2.16 -24.64 -33.46
N HIS A 84 -2.33 -23.39 -33.93
CA HIS A 84 -1.99 -22.17 -33.18
C HIS A 84 -3.21 -21.29 -32.91
N SER A 85 -3.43 -20.97 -31.63
CA SER A 85 -4.48 -20.06 -31.17
C SER A 85 -3.87 -18.93 -30.34
N LEU A 86 -3.88 -17.73 -30.92
CA LEU A 86 -3.33 -16.52 -30.33
C LEU A 86 -4.46 -15.65 -29.77
N PHE A 87 -4.23 -15.03 -28.61
CA PHE A 87 -5.03 -13.88 -28.19
C PHE A 87 -4.17 -12.72 -27.74
N VAL A 88 -4.71 -11.51 -27.91
CA VAL A 88 -4.17 -10.28 -27.36
C VAL A 88 -5.29 -9.56 -26.62
N ARG A 89 -5.05 -9.17 -25.37
CA ARG A 89 -5.96 -8.38 -24.55
C ARG A 89 -5.24 -7.17 -24.01
N TYR A 90 -5.83 -6.01 -24.21
CA TYR A 90 -5.39 -4.75 -23.59
C TYR A 90 -6.54 -4.14 -22.80
N MET A 91 -6.24 -3.71 -21.58
CA MET A 91 -7.15 -2.98 -20.71
C MET A 91 -6.45 -1.71 -20.22
N LEU A 92 -7.14 -0.58 -20.37
CA LEU A 92 -6.77 0.68 -19.75
C LEU A 92 -7.80 0.96 -18.66
N SER A 93 -7.36 1.32 -17.46
CA SER A 93 -8.21 1.83 -16.39
C SER A 93 -7.68 3.20 -15.99
N THR A 94 -8.56 4.20 -15.93
CA THR A 94 -8.21 5.55 -15.46
C THR A 94 -9.21 6.00 -14.40
N THR A 95 -8.72 6.64 -13.35
CA THR A 95 -9.53 7.25 -12.31
C THR A 95 -8.99 8.64 -12.02
N PHE A 96 -9.84 9.65 -12.14
CA PHE A 96 -9.46 11.03 -11.90
C PHE A 96 -10.48 11.78 -11.06
N TRP A 97 -10.00 12.54 -10.07
CA TRP A 97 -10.73 13.67 -9.49
C TRP A 97 -9.74 14.70 -8.92
N GLY A 98 -10.13 15.97 -8.93
CA GLY A 98 -9.37 17.02 -8.24
C GLY A 98 -9.58 16.98 -6.72
N PRO A 99 -8.68 17.58 -5.92
CA PRO A 99 -8.84 17.70 -4.47
C PRO A 99 -10.22 18.23 -4.05
N ALA A 100 -10.76 17.72 -2.95
CA ALA A 100 -12.10 18.10 -2.51
C ALA A 100 -12.21 19.58 -2.12
N PHE A 101 -11.12 20.16 -1.62
CA PHE A 101 -11.04 21.58 -1.22
C PHE A 101 -11.42 22.54 -2.35
N GLU A 102 -10.99 22.27 -3.59
CA GLU A 102 -11.30 23.09 -4.78
C GLU A 102 -12.80 23.19 -5.08
N ASN A 103 -13.58 22.25 -4.56
CA ASN A 103 -15.03 22.18 -4.76
C ASN A 103 -15.82 22.52 -3.48
N ALA A 104 -15.15 22.93 -2.39
CA ALA A 104 -15.73 23.10 -1.07
C ALA A 104 -15.95 24.56 -0.65
N ASN A 105 -15.97 25.50 -1.61
CA ASN A 105 -16.19 26.93 -1.39
C ASN A 105 -15.28 27.54 -0.29
N GLY A 106 -14.01 27.14 -0.27
CA GLY A 106 -13.02 27.65 0.68
C GLY A 106 -13.05 27.01 2.08
N ASN A 107 -13.90 26.00 2.31
CA ASN A 107 -13.89 25.28 3.59
C ASN A 107 -12.64 24.40 3.72
N ILE A 108 -11.67 24.87 4.51
CA ILE A 108 -10.38 24.20 4.73
C ILE A 108 -10.50 22.80 5.36
N LEU A 109 -11.62 22.49 6.04
CA LEU A 109 -11.86 21.15 6.60
C LEU A 109 -12.07 20.09 5.52
N ALA A 110 -12.41 20.52 4.30
CA ALA A 110 -12.55 19.63 3.16
C ALA A 110 -11.21 19.18 2.55
N ALA A 111 -10.10 19.81 2.94
CA ALA A 111 -8.76 19.50 2.42
C ALA A 111 -8.17 18.17 2.92
N THR A 112 -8.92 17.42 3.73
CA THR A 112 -8.55 16.06 4.19
C THR A 112 -8.69 14.98 3.10
N LEU A 113 -9.12 15.36 1.89
CA LEU A 113 -9.21 14.48 0.73
C LEU A 113 -8.56 15.16 -0.49
N GLY A 114 -7.44 14.59 -0.93
CA GLY A 114 -6.70 15.03 -2.11
C GLY A 114 -7.29 14.49 -3.41
N GLY A 115 -6.68 14.91 -4.51
CA GLY A 115 -7.02 14.46 -5.84
C GLY A 115 -6.38 13.11 -6.18
N ARG A 116 -6.87 12.52 -7.27
CA ARG A 116 -6.34 11.30 -7.86
C ARG A 116 -6.11 11.51 -9.34
N ASP A 117 -5.00 10.99 -9.80
CA ASP A 117 -4.72 10.80 -11.22
C ASP A 117 -4.09 9.41 -11.37
N ASN A 118 -4.97 8.41 -11.45
CA ASN A 118 -4.56 7.01 -11.54
C ASN A 118 -4.74 6.51 -12.96
N THR A 119 -3.75 5.78 -13.46
CA THR A 119 -3.82 5.07 -14.75
C THR A 119 -3.22 3.69 -14.59
N GLN A 120 -3.87 2.67 -15.16
CA GLN A 120 -3.36 1.31 -15.23
C GLN A 120 -3.48 0.77 -16.66
N HIS A 121 -2.39 0.25 -17.17
CA HIS A 121 -2.31 -0.50 -18.42
C HIS A 121 -2.09 -1.98 -18.10
N SER A 122 -2.92 -2.86 -18.66
CA SER A 122 -2.77 -4.30 -18.56
C SER A 122 -2.79 -4.90 -19.97
N LEU A 123 -1.63 -5.33 -20.45
CA LEU A 123 -1.47 -6.12 -21.66
C LEU A 123 -1.30 -7.59 -21.30
N ALA A 124 -2.02 -8.46 -22.00
CA ALA A 124 -1.84 -9.90 -21.95
C ALA A 124 -1.85 -10.45 -23.37
N ILE A 125 -0.80 -11.18 -23.73
CA ILE A 125 -0.66 -11.88 -25.00
C ILE A 125 -0.48 -13.36 -24.65
N GLY A 126 -1.14 -14.24 -25.37
CA GLY A 126 -0.89 -15.66 -25.20
C GLY A 126 -1.13 -16.47 -26.45
N ASP A 127 -0.26 -17.45 -26.67
CA ASP A 127 -0.32 -18.40 -27.77
C ASP A 127 -0.46 -19.81 -27.21
N SER A 128 -1.42 -20.55 -27.74
CA SER A 128 -1.68 -21.95 -27.40
C SER A 128 -1.42 -22.80 -28.64
N MET A 129 -0.44 -23.69 -28.54
CA MET A 129 0.10 -24.45 -29.65
C MET A 129 -0.16 -25.94 -29.46
N VAL A 130 -0.82 -26.58 -30.41
CA VAL A 130 -0.93 -28.04 -30.52
C VAL A 130 0.23 -28.52 -31.40
N LEU A 131 1.35 -28.90 -30.77
CA LEU A 131 2.57 -29.30 -31.46
C LEU A 131 2.47 -30.73 -32.03
N SER A 132 1.63 -31.57 -31.42
CA SER A 132 1.26 -32.90 -31.92
C SER A 132 -0.05 -33.37 -31.26
N ASN A 133 -0.55 -34.56 -31.63
CA ASN A 133 -1.72 -35.17 -30.97
C ASN A 133 -1.51 -35.44 -29.48
N THR A 134 -0.28 -35.33 -28.98
CA THR A 134 0.04 -35.57 -27.57
C THR A 134 0.82 -34.43 -26.90
N ILE A 135 1.10 -33.33 -27.61
CA ILE A 135 1.91 -32.22 -27.07
C ILE A 135 1.17 -30.90 -27.29
N VAL A 136 0.95 -30.17 -26.19
CA VAL A 136 0.38 -28.83 -26.18
C VAL A 136 1.32 -27.90 -25.42
N ASN A 137 1.64 -26.74 -26.00
CA ASN A 137 2.44 -25.70 -25.36
C ASN A 137 1.63 -24.41 -25.21
N ASN A 138 1.79 -23.70 -24.08
CA ASN A 138 1.17 -22.41 -23.85
C ASN A 138 2.21 -21.38 -23.46
N VAL A 139 2.35 -20.31 -24.25
CA VAL A 139 3.21 -19.17 -23.93
C VAL A 139 2.33 -18.00 -23.51
N ARG A 140 2.68 -17.29 -22.43
CA ARG A 140 1.97 -16.11 -21.95
C ARG A 140 2.94 -14.96 -21.66
N LEU A 141 2.70 -13.81 -22.27
CA LEU A 141 3.36 -12.55 -21.95
C LEU A 141 2.34 -11.62 -21.28
N SER A 142 2.72 -10.99 -20.16
CA SER A 142 1.92 -9.95 -19.54
C SER A 142 2.76 -8.74 -19.16
N VAL A 143 2.19 -7.56 -19.39
CA VAL A 143 2.76 -6.28 -18.97
C VAL A 143 1.68 -5.51 -18.21
N ASN A 144 1.94 -5.26 -16.94
CA ASN A 144 1.10 -4.43 -16.10
C ASN A 144 1.88 -3.17 -15.73
N ARG A 145 1.32 -1.99 -16.02
CA ARG A 145 1.91 -0.71 -15.65
C ARG A 145 0.86 0.11 -14.94
N THR A 146 1.11 0.41 -13.69
CA THR A 146 0.23 1.25 -12.88
C THR A 146 0.94 2.55 -12.56
N SER A 147 0.20 3.65 -12.60
CA SER A 147 0.61 4.95 -12.10
C SER A 147 -0.48 5.44 -11.18
N VAL A 148 -0.24 5.42 -9.88
CA VAL A 148 -1.09 6.05 -8.88
C VAL A 148 -0.47 7.38 -8.54
N VAL A 149 -1.19 8.47 -8.73
CA VAL A 149 -0.75 9.81 -8.33
C VAL A 149 -1.77 10.40 -7.37
N ARG A 150 -1.28 10.88 -6.23
CA ARG A 150 -2.04 11.73 -5.30
C ARG A 150 -1.69 13.18 -5.56
N THR A 151 -2.67 14.05 -5.54
CA THR A 151 -2.49 15.49 -5.65
C THR A 151 -3.17 16.20 -4.49
N HIS A 152 -2.72 17.41 -4.19
CA HIS A 152 -3.36 18.27 -3.20
C HIS A 152 -3.50 19.68 -3.76
N SER A 153 -4.34 20.47 -3.11
CA SER A 153 -4.35 21.91 -3.29
C SER A 153 -3.37 22.54 -2.32
N GLU A 154 -2.82 23.69 -2.69
CA GLU A 154 -2.13 24.57 -1.75
C GLU A 154 -3.16 25.31 -0.90
N LEU A 155 -2.89 25.44 0.40
CA LEU A 155 -3.75 26.17 1.34
C LEU A 155 -2.93 27.23 2.09
N PHE A 156 -2.21 26.80 3.11
CA PHE A 156 -1.30 27.61 3.91
C PHE A 156 -0.29 26.68 4.58
N GLY A 157 0.90 27.21 4.83
CA GLY A 157 2.00 26.54 5.52
C GLY A 157 2.18 27.03 6.96
N PRO A 158 3.12 26.41 7.70
CA PRO A 158 3.53 26.89 9.02
C PRO A 158 3.98 28.37 9.03
N GLU A 159 4.67 28.83 7.99
CA GLU A 159 5.20 30.21 7.94
C GLU A 159 4.09 31.26 7.86
N ASP A 160 3.00 30.97 7.14
CA ASP A 160 1.84 31.87 6.96
C ASP A 160 1.12 32.17 8.28
N VAL A 161 1.20 31.21 9.20
CA VAL A 161 0.63 31.32 10.55
C VAL A 161 1.70 31.66 11.58
N GLY A 162 2.88 32.08 11.14
CA GLY A 162 3.98 32.61 11.95
C GLY A 162 4.75 31.57 12.76
N ILE A 163 4.69 30.29 12.38
CA ILE A 163 5.54 29.24 12.94
C ILE A 163 6.85 29.22 12.17
N LYS A 164 7.97 29.33 12.89
CA LYS A 164 9.31 29.25 12.31
C LYS A 164 9.75 27.80 12.27
N MET A 165 9.62 27.15 11.12
CA MET A 165 10.17 25.82 10.86
C MET A 165 10.68 25.73 9.41
N PHE A 166 11.48 24.71 9.14
CA PHE A 166 11.78 24.33 7.77
C PHE A 166 10.55 23.59 7.20
N THR A 167 10.29 23.75 5.90
CA THR A 167 9.12 23.15 5.26
C THR A 167 9.53 22.52 3.92
N TYR A 168 9.35 21.21 3.76
CA TYR A 168 9.60 20.53 2.47
C TYR A 168 8.47 20.73 1.45
N ILE A 169 7.24 20.98 1.92
CA ILE A 169 6.06 21.19 1.07
C ILE A 169 5.49 22.59 1.37
N PRO A 170 5.83 23.61 0.57
CA PRO A 170 5.28 24.96 0.74
C PRO A 170 3.75 24.97 0.75
N ASN A 171 3.16 25.93 1.46
CA ASN A 171 1.71 26.16 1.49
C ASN A 171 0.87 24.93 1.90
N TYR A 172 1.46 24.00 2.68
CA TYR A 172 0.78 22.80 3.14
C TYR A 172 1.09 22.49 4.59
N MET A 173 0.08 22.63 5.45
CA MET A 173 0.17 22.29 6.86
C MET A 173 -0.84 21.21 7.23
N ASN A 174 -0.39 20.13 7.88
CA ASN A 174 -1.28 19.09 8.40
C ASN A 174 -1.48 19.25 9.91
N ILE A 175 -2.74 19.42 10.32
CA ILE A 175 -3.13 19.55 11.73
C ILE A 175 -4.21 18.51 12.03
N THR A 176 -4.03 17.79 13.13
CA THR A 176 -5.05 16.89 13.67
C THR A 176 -5.31 17.22 15.15
N THR A 177 -6.50 17.72 15.45
CA THR A 177 -6.97 17.92 16.81
C THR A 177 -7.94 16.78 17.14
N THR A 178 -7.51 15.83 17.96
CA THR A 178 -8.26 14.60 18.25
C THR A 178 -9.66 14.91 18.77
N GLY A 179 -10.68 14.29 18.18
CA GLY A 179 -12.08 14.50 18.57
C GLY A 179 -12.65 15.87 18.23
N ALA A 180 -11.94 16.70 17.45
CA ALA A 180 -12.40 18.00 16.99
C ALA A 180 -12.30 18.10 15.46
N PHE A 181 -11.22 18.71 14.94
CA PHE A 181 -11.07 18.96 13.51
C PHE A 181 -9.73 18.45 12.98
N SER A 182 -9.65 18.30 11.66
CA SER A 182 -8.40 18.06 10.95
C SER A 182 -8.32 18.94 9.71
N ILE A 183 -7.14 19.47 9.43
CA ILE A 183 -6.81 20.21 8.22
C ILE A 183 -5.73 19.41 7.51
N ASN A 184 -5.94 19.16 6.22
CA ASN A 184 -5.04 18.35 5.39
C ASN A 184 -4.79 16.94 5.96
N THR A 185 -3.93 16.16 5.30
CA THR A 185 -3.44 14.87 5.81
C THR A 185 -2.20 14.43 5.02
N GLY A 186 -1.25 13.79 5.70
CA GLY A 186 -0.02 13.30 5.05
C GLY A 186 -0.26 12.32 3.88
N THR A 187 -1.36 11.56 3.90
CA THR A 187 -1.63 10.57 2.84
C THR A 187 -2.23 11.17 1.57
N GLU A 188 -2.54 12.47 1.59
CA GLU A 188 -3.22 13.17 0.50
C GLU A 188 -2.34 14.27 -0.13
N THR A 189 -1.05 14.31 0.19
CA THR A 189 -0.06 15.15 -0.51
C THR A 189 0.47 14.51 -1.77
N PHE A 190 1.22 15.31 -2.54
CA PHE A 190 1.86 14.86 -3.76
C PHE A 190 2.66 13.60 -3.48
N SER A 191 2.26 12.52 -4.13
CA SER A 191 2.93 11.24 -4.07
C SER A 191 2.61 10.45 -5.32
N PHE A 192 3.55 9.63 -5.76
CA PHE A 192 3.31 8.69 -6.83
C PHE A 192 3.77 7.29 -6.44
N TYR A 193 3.03 6.30 -6.91
CA TYR A 193 3.35 4.87 -6.78
C TYR A 193 3.19 4.24 -8.14
N LYS A 194 4.31 3.79 -8.72
CA LYS A 194 4.36 3.31 -10.10
C LYS A 194 4.92 1.88 -10.15
N PRO A 195 4.14 0.87 -9.75
CA PRO A 195 4.53 -0.52 -9.92
C PRO A 195 4.33 -0.92 -11.38
N ASN A 196 5.39 -1.41 -12.00
CA ASN A 196 5.38 -2.06 -13.30
C ASN A 196 5.77 -3.53 -13.12
N THR A 197 5.15 -4.42 -13.87
CA THR A 197 5.50 -5.84 -13.89
C THR A 197 5.46 -6.35 -15.31
N TYR A 198 6.54 -7.01 -15.71
CA TYR A 198 6.70 -7.63 -17.02
C TYR A 198 6.95 -9.11 -16.75
N SER A 199 6.12 -10.00 -17.29
CA SER A 199 6.20 -11.43 -17.03
C SER A 199 6.05 -12.25 -18.29
N LEU A 200 6.85 -13.30 -18.41
CA LEU A 200 6.73 -14.35 -19.42
C LEU A 200 6.58 -15.70 -18.71
N SER A 201 5.65 -16.53 -19.16
CA SER A 201 5.56 -17.92 -18.76
C SER A 201 5.38 -18.84 -19.96
N ASP A 202 5.83 -20.08 -19.78
CA ASP A 202 5.72 -21.16 -20.75
C ASP A 202 5.30 -22.44 -20.01
N ASP A 203 4.29 -23.12 -20.54
CA ASP A 203 3.71 -24.33 -19.95
C ASP A 203 3.52 -25.39 -21.05
N LEU A 204 4.35 -26.43 -21.03
CA LEU A 204 4.33 -27.58 -21.95
C LEU A 204 3.66 -28.78 -21.27
N THR A 205 2.65 -29.34 -21.92
CA THR A 205 2.02 -30.61 -21.55
C THR A 205 2.29 -31.66 -22.61
N MET A 206 2.76 -32.83 -22.21
CA MET A 206 3.01 -33.97 -23.10
C MET A 206 2.40 -35.25 -22.54
N VAL A 207 1.61 -35.95 -23.34
CA VAL A 207 1.12 -37.30 -23.05
C VAL A 207 1.98 -38.33 -23.78
N ARG A 208 2.49 -39.32 -23.07
CA ARG A 208 3.24 -40.43 -23.70
C ARG A 208 2.99 -41.72 -22.93
N GLY A 209 2.30 -42.66 -23.59
CA GLY A 209 1.86 -43.89 -22.93
C GLY A 209 0.96 -43.56 -21.73
N ASN A 210 1.32 -44.09 -20.56
CA ASN A 210 0.57 -43.88 -19.32
C ASN A 210 0.98 -42.61 -18.55
N HIS A 211 1.86 -41.78 -19.12
CA HIS A 211 2.39 -40.58 -18.48
C HIS A 211 1.78 -39.32 -19.09
N GLN A 212 1.51 -38.35 -18.22
CA GLN A 212 1.20 -36.98 -18.58
C GLN A 212 2.23 -36.08 -17.89
N TYR A 213 3.22 -35.67 -18.68
CA TYR A 213 4.27 -34.77 -18.25
C TYR A 213 3.82 -33.31 -18.34
N GLY A 214 4.19 -32.53 -17.35
CA GLY A 214 4.09 -31.08 -17.36
C GLY A 214 5.45 -30.46 -17.08
N PHE A 215 5.91 -29.61 -17.99
CA PHE A 215 7.12 -28.79 -17.81
C PHE A 215 6.75 -27.34 -17.99
N GLY A 216 7.40 -26.46 -17.25
CA GLY A 216 7.16 -25.05 -17.47
C GLY A 216 8.04 -24.16 -16.63
N GLY A 217 7.90 -22.87 -16.88
CA GLY A 217 8.68 -21.85 -16.22
C GLY A 217 8.03 -20.49 -16.30
N ALA A 218 8.49 -19.61 -15.43
CA ALA A 218 8.07 -18.22 -15.43
C ALA A 218 9.26 -17.34 -15.07
N MET A 219 9.36 -16.21 -15.76
CA MET A 219 10.25 -15.13 -15.39
C MET A 219 9.47 -13.83 -15.33
N ALA A 220 9.79 -12.97 -14.37
CA ALA A 220 9.22 -11.64 -14.31
C ALA A 220 10.22 -10.64 -13.75
N VAL A 221 9.96 -9.36 -14.02
CA VAL A 221 10.63 -8.26 -13.33
C VAL A 221 9.57 -7.29 -12.84
N SER A 222 9.63 -7.00 -11.54
CA SER A 222 8.91 -5.90 -10.91
C SER A 222 9.82 -4.68 -10.86
N ASP A 223 9.32 -3.54 -11.32
CA ASP A 223 9.99 -2.24 -11.26
C ASP A 223 9.04 -1.27 -10.56
N TRP A 224 9.42 -0.82 -9.37
CA TRP A 224 8.57 -0.05 -8.48
C TRP A 224 9.24 1.29 -8.17
N LYS A 225 8.61 2.37 -8.60
CA LYS A 225 9.04 3.73 -8.25
C LYS A 225 8.05 4.39 -7.32
N THR A 226 8.52 4.97 -6.23
CA THR A 226 7.69 5.68 -5.26
C THR A 226 8.31 6.97 -4.83
N GLU A 227 7.47 7.99 -4.73
CA GLU A 227 7.74 9.20 -3.97
C GLU A 227 6.55 9.47 -3.06
N SER A 228 6.82 9.73 -1.78
CA SER A 228 5.79 9.98 -0.79
C SER A 228 6.21 11.06 0.19
N ASN A 229 5.24 11.87 0.60
CA ASN A 229 5.46 13.05 1.43
C ASN A 229 4.68 13.02 2.75
N ILE A 230 4.31 11.83 3.23
CA ILE A 230 3.44 11.63 4.41
C ILE A 230 3.90 12.39 5.66
N ARG A 231 5.21 12.61 5.81
CA ARG A 231 5.79 13.34 6.95
C ARG A 231 6.60 14.57 6.54
N SER A 232 6.63 14.92 5.25
CA SER A 232 7.46 16.03 4.75
C SER A 232 6.92 17.40 5.15
N MET A 233 5.63 17.52 5.49
CA MET A 233 5.06 18.76 6.02
C MET A 233 5.15 18.89 7.55
N GLY A 234 5.65 17.88 8.26
CA GLY A 234 5.67 17.87 9.73
C GLY A 234 4.27 17.96 10.36
N PRO A 235 3.44 16.90 10.30
CA PRO A 235 2.11 16.89 10.91
C PRO A 235 2.13 17.27 12.40
N PHE A 236 1.24 18.19 12.77
CA PHE A 236 1.00 18.62 14.14
C PHE A 236 -0.23 17.90 14.70
N SER A 237 -0.11 17.31 15.88
CA SER A 237 -1.26 16.72 16.57
C SER A 237 -1.49 17.32 17.96
N PHE A 238 -2.76 17.36 18.36
CA PHE A 238 -3.24 17.86 19.64
C PHE A 238 -4.24 16.86 20.21
N SER A 239 -3.90 16.25 21.35
CA SER A 239 -4.64 15.09 21.91
C SER A 239 -5.37 15.39 23.20
N GLY A 240 -5.19 16.58 23.78
CA GLY A 240 -5.70 16.88 25.13
C GLY A 240 -4.80 16.33 26.24
N GLY A 241 -3.62 15.77 25.92
CA GLY A 241 -2.70 15.22 26.91
C GLY A 241 -2.16 16.24 27.92
N VAL A 242 -2.23 17.54 27.59
CA VAL A 242 -1.73 18.61 28.47
C VAL A 242 -2.84 19.23 29.31
N THR A 243 -3.94 19.64 28.69
CA THR A 243 -5.05 20.32 29.40
C THR A 243 -6.26 19.43 29.71
N GLY A 244 -6.29 18.20 29.20
CA GLY A 244 -7.48 17.34 29.20
C GLY A 244 -8.51 17.69 28.11
N LEU A 245 -8.24 18.71 27.28
CA LEU A 245 -9.11 19.14 26.18
C LEU A 245 -8.27 19.45 24.92
N PRO A 246 -8.39 18.66 23.84
CA PRO A 246 -7.63 18.84 22.59
C PRO A 246 -7.72 20.25 21.99
N LEU A 247 -8.90 20.88 22.04
CA LEU A 247 -9.12 22.24 21.55
C LEU A 247 -8.38 23.31 22.39
N ALA A 248 -8.23 23.09 23.70
CA ALA A 248 -7.43 23.97 24.54
C ALA A 248 -5.93 23.75 24.30
N ASP A 249 -5.48 22.50 24.12
CA ASP A 249 -4.11 22.21 23.72
C ASP A 249 -3.75 22.92 22.40
N PHE A 250 -4.63 22.82 21.39
CA PHE A 250 -4.47 23.52 20.12
C PHE A 250 -4.36 25.04 20.30
N LEU A 251 -5.32 25.66 20.99
CA LEU A 251 -5.35 27.12 21.17
C LEU A 251 -4.21 27.65 22.06
N LEU A 252 -3.62 26.82 22.92
CA LEU A 252 -2.41 27.16 23.68
C LEU A 252 -1.10 26.79 22.96
N GLY A 253 -1.17 26.15 21.79
CA GLY A 253 0.01 25.66 21.07
C GLY A 253 0.74 24.52 21.77
N ARG A 254 0.03 23.71 22.56
CA ARG A 254 0.55 22.52 23.26
C ARG A 254 0.51 21.31 22.33
N VAL A 255 1.48 21.26 21.41
CA VAL A 255 1.63 20.16 20.45
C VAL A 255 1.90 18.86 21.21
N PHE A 256 1.11 17.83 20.95
CA PHE A 256 1.33 16.48 21.48
C PHE A 256 2.47 15.79 20.72
N GLU A 257 2.43 15.87 19.39
CA GLU A 257 3.44 15.27 18.53
C GLU A 257 3.66 16.12 17.27
N PHE A 258 4.93 16.23 16.91
CA PHE A 258 5.43 16.77 15.64
C PHE A 258 6.44 15.78 15.07
N ARG A 259 6.23 15.32 13.82
CA ARG A 259 7.11 14.35 13.17
C ARG A 259 7.38 14.73 11.73
N GLU A 260 8.52 15.35 11.51
CA GLU A 260 8.97 15.69 10.16
C GLU A 260 10.03 14.70 9.66
N ALA A 261 9.98 14.39 8.37
CA ALA A 261 11.00 13.61 7.69
C ALA A 261 11.16 14.11 6.25
N THR A 262 12.32 13.88 5.64
CA THR A 262 12.53 14.17 4.22
C THR A 262 11.54 13.41 3.34
N PRO A 263 11.25 13.89 2.11
CA PRO A 263 10.51 13.12 1.11
C PRO A 263 11.05 11.70 0.98
N PHE A 264 10.16 10.72 1.09
CA PHE A 264 10.49 9.32 0.91
C PHE A 264 10.55 9.02 -0.58
N ARG A 265 11.72 8.59 -1.06
CA ARG A 265 11.91 8.10 -2.42
C ARG A 265 12.44 6.68 -2.37
N GLN A 266 11.89 5.83 -3.22
CA GLN A 266 12.31 4.45 -3.34
C GLN A 266 12.13 3.95 -4.77
N ASP A 267 13.23 3.47 -5.37
CA ASP A 267 13.25 2.79 -6.66
C ASP A 267 13.72 1.35 -6.44
N ILE A 268 12.79 0.39 -6.55
CA ILE A 268 13.03 -1.03 -6.31
C ILE A 268 12.87 -1.81 -7.61
N LYS A 269 13.81 -2.72 -7.85
CA LYS A 269 13.66 -3.78 -8.85
C LYS A 269 13.73 -5.15 -8.22
N GLN A 270 12.86 -6.06 -8.65
CA GLN A 270 12.87 -7.43 -8.18
C GLN A 270 12.66 -8.39 -9.35
N PRO A 271 13.67 -9.21 -9.69
CA PRO A 271 13.47 -10.30 -10.63
C PRO A 271 12.77 -11.48 -9.97
N TYR A 272 12.07 -12.25 -10.79
CA TYR A 272 11.42 -13.50 -10.43
C TYR A 272 11.79 -14.55 -11.46
N PHE A 273 12.04 -15.77 -10.99
CA PHE A 273 12.31 -16.91 -11.86
C PHE A 273 11.80 -18.18 -11.20
N ALA A 274 11.17 -19.03 -11.98
CA ALA A 274 10.78 -20.36 -11.55
C ALA A 274 10.80 -21.36 -12.71
N LEU A 275 11.13 -22.61 -12.40
CA LEU A 275 11.02 -23.77 -13.28
C LEU A 275 10.28 -24.89 -12.55
N TYR A 276 9.55 -25.72 -13.28
CA TYR A 276 8.96 -26.92 -12.71
C TYR A 276 8.94 -28.08 -13.72
N GLY A 277 8.92 -29.29 -13.17
CA GLY A 277 8.66 -30.52 -13.90
C GLY A 277 7.79 -31.44 -13.04
N GLN A 278 6.80 -32.06 -13.65
CA GLN A 278 5.89 -32.99 -12.99
C GLN A 278 5.43 -34.09 -13.95
N ASP A 279 5.03 -35.21 -13.38
CA ASP A 279 4.45 -36.35 -14.09
C ASP A 279 3.22 -36.87 -13.34
N THR A 280 2.15 -37.07 -14.08
CA THR A 280 1.00 -37.86 -13.69
C THR A 280 1.09 -39.21 -14.40
N TRP A 281 1.45 -40.25 -13.64
CA TRP A 281 1.66 -41.60 -14.15
C TRP A 281 0.52 -42.54 -13.75
N ARG A 282 -0.20 -43.05 -14.74
CA ARG A 282 -1.18 -44.14 -14.55
C ARG A 282 -0.47 -45.49 -14.52
N VAL A 283 -0.01 -45.89 -13.34
CA VAL A 283 0.69 -47.17 -13.12
C VAL A 283 -0.21 -48.36 -13.51
N SER A 284 -1.50 -48.27 -13.17
CA SER A 284 -2.51 -49.27 -13.52
C SER A 284 -3.87 -48.60 -13.74
N SER A 285 -4.90 -49.39 -14.06
CA SER A 285 -6.30 -48.90 -14.14
C SER A 285 -6.86 -48.41 -12.82
N SER A 286 -6.19 -48.69 -11.70
CA SER A 286 -6.63 -48.33 -10.34
C SER A 286 -5.66 -47.42 -9.62
N VAL A 287 -4.41 -47.23 -10.09
CA VAL A 287 -3.38 -46.48 -9.38
C VAL A 287 -2.82 -45.38 -10.28
N THR A 288 -2.86 -44.15 -9.80
CA THR A 288 -2.19 -42.99 -10.41
C THR A 288 -1.23 -42.35 -9.43
N LEU A 289 0.01 -42.15 -9.85
CA LEU A 289 1.02 -41.42 -9.12
C LEU A 289 1.16 -40.01 -9.70
N ASN A 290 1.34 -39.02 -8.85
CA ASN A 290 1.67 -37.65 -9.22
C ASN A 290 2.96 -37.28 -8.50
N TYR A 291 3.98 -36.86 -9.23
CA TYR A 291 5.22 -36.42 -8.63
C TYR A 291 5.88 -35.33 -9.44
N GLY A 292 6.66 -34.49 -8.79
CA GLY A 292 7.34 -33.39 -9.45
C GLY A 292 8.08 -32.48 -8.47
N ALA A 293 8.74 -31.47 -9.02
CA ALA A 293 9.40 -30.44 -8.24
C ALA A 293 9.33 -29.10 -8.96
N ARG A 294 9.33 -28.04 -8.15
CA ARG A 294 9.47 -26.66 -8.61
C ARG A 294 10.71 -26.05 -7.98
N TRP A 295 11.54 -25.41 -8.80
CA TRP A 295 12.65 -24.58 -8.35
C TRP A 295 12.28 -23.11 -8.52
N GLU A 296 12.33 -22.34 -7.44
CA GLU A 296 11.91 -20.94 -7.42
C GLU A 296 12.89 -20.13 -6.56
N PRO A 297 14.12 -19.87 -7.04
CA PRO A 297 15.08 -19.09 -6.28
C PRO A 297 14.48 -17.73 -5.88
N TRP A 298 14.67 -17.35 -4.62
CA TRP A 298 14.23 -16.05 -4.15
C TRP A 298 15.31 -15.01 -4.40
N PHE A 299 14.97 -13.99 -5.17
CA PHE A 299 15.81 -12.82 -5.39
C PHE A 299 15.32 -11.66 -4.52
N PRO A 300 16.25 -10.95 -3.86
CA PRO A 300 15.90 -9.82 -3.03
C PRO A 300 15.48 -8.61 -3.88
N GLN A 301 14.76 -7.69 -3.26
CA GLN A 301 14.46 -6.39 -3.83
C GLN A 301 15.75 -5.55 -3.88
N ASP A 302 16.18 -5.16 -5.08
CA ASP A 302 17.34 -4.29 -5.28
C ASP A 302 16.89 -2.82 -5.22
N SER A 303 17.39 -2.07 -4.23
CA SER A 303 17.17 -0.63 -4.11
C SER A 303 18.13 0.09 -5.04
N VAL A 304 17.63 0.52 -6.20
CA VAL A 304 18.42 1.14 -7.28
C VAL A 304 19.05 2.45 -6.81
N ASP A 305 18.36 3.17 -5.92
CA ASP A 305 18.80 4.39 -5.26
C ASP A 305 19.70 4.15 -4.04
N ARG A 306 20.01 2.89 -3.70
CA ARG A 306 20.82 2.50 -2.54
C ARG A 306 20.27 3.00 -1.20
N ALA A 307 18.98 3.31 -1.15
CA ALA A 307 18.25 3.73 0.05
C ALA A 307 17.87 2.52 0.94
N VAL A 308 18.86 1.68 1.27
CA VAL A 308 18.73 0.52 2.14
C VAL A 308 19.90 0.48 3.11
N TYR A 309 19.68 -0.08 4.30
CA TYR A 309 20.73 -0.31 5.29
C TYR A 309 20.45 -1.61 6.03
N ASN A 310 21.49 -2.18 6.62
CA ASN A 310 21.40 -3.29 7.54
C ASN A 310 22.02 -2.90 8.87
N PHE A 311 21.62 -3.63 9.92
CA PHE A 311 22.23 -3.52 11.24
C PHE A 311 22.85 -4.86 11.63
N ASP A 312 24.10 -4.81 12.07
CA ASP A 312 24.88 -5.96 12.53
C ASP A 312 25.37 -5.71 13.96
N VAL A 313 24.98 -6.61 14.88
CA VAL A 313 25.28 -6.52 16.31
C VAL A 313 26.78 -6.69 16.59
N GLU A 314 27.48 -7.54 15.83
CA GLU A 314 28.92 -7.75 16.02
C GLU A 314 29.71 -6.54 15.54
N ARG A 315 29.28 -5.89 14.44
CA ARG A 315 29.82 -4.59 14.02
C ARG A 315 29.58 -3.51 15.07
N MET A 316 28.39 -3.49 15.68
CA MET A 316 28.08 -2.55 16.77
C MET A 316 29.04 -2.77 17.95
N ARG A 317 29.20 -4.01 18.39
CA ARG A 317 30.09 -4.40 19.50
C ARG A 317 31.56 -4.07 19.20
N ALA A 318 31.99 -4.24 17.96
CA ALA A 318 33.32 -3.89 17.49
C ALA A 318 33.51 -2.38 17.21
N GLY A 319 32.49 -1.54 17.43
CA GLY A 319 32.55 -0.10 17.14
C GLY A 319 32.72 0.23 15.65
N THR A 320 32.43 -0.72 14.76
CA THR A 320 32.58 -0.56 13.31
C THR A 320 31.50 0.37 12.77
N ARG A 321 31.93 1.43 12.07
CA ARG A 321 31.06 2.41 11.42
C ARG A 321 31.10 2.26 9.92
N SER A 322 30.04 2.72 9.26
CA SER A 322 29.99 2.81 7.81
C SER A 322 31.08 3.73 7.27
N THR A 323 31.69 3.32 6.16
CA THR A 323 32.62 4.12 5.36
C THR A 323 31.89 5.02 4.36
N VAL A 324 30.67 4.62 3.96
CA VAL A 324 29.80 5.40 3.06
C VAL A 324 29.05 6.49 3.81
N TYR A 325 28.61 6.20 5.04
CA TYR A 325 27.92 7.15 5.92
C TYR A 325 28.66 7.27 7.28
N PRO A 326 29.74 8.06 7.37
CA PRO A 326 30.57 8.14 8.58
C PRO A 326 29.83 8.60 9.84
N GLN A 327 28.72 9.34 9.68
CA GLN A 327 27.88 9.82 10.78
C GLN A 327 26.91 8.75 11.34
N ALA A 328 26.76 7.61 10.66
CA ALA A 328 25.88 6.55 11.12
C ALA A 328 26.39 5.94 12.46
N PRO A 329 25.48 5.56 13.37
CA PRO A 329 25.81 4.74 14.53
C PRO A 329 26.59 3.47 14.17
N ALA A 330 27.44 3.00 15.09
CA ALA A 330 28.13 1.73 14.91
C ALA A 330 27.12 0.57 14.75
N GLY A 331 27.45 -0.39 13.90
CA GLY A 331 26.56 -1.51 13.55
C GLY A 331 25.71 -1.28 12.31
N LEU A 332 25.44 -0.03 11.93
CA LEU A 332 24.78 0.29 10.65
C LEU A 332 25.80 0.26 9.52
N TYR A 333 25.42 -0.40 8.42
CA TYR A 333 26.23 -0.48 7.20
C TYR A 333 25.31 -0.46 5.98
N TYR A 334 25.84 0.01 4.85
CA TYR A 334 25.09 0.46 3.68
C TYR A 334 25.69 -0.10 2.38
N PRO A 335 24.98 -0.04 1.24
CA PRO A 335 25.54 -0.40 -0.06
C PRO A 335 26.87 0.32 -0.32
N GLY A 336 27.94 -0.44 -0.52
CA GLY A 336 29.32 0.06 -0.68
C GLY A 336 30.21 -0.20 0.54
N ASP A 337 29.65 -0.44 1.72
CA ASP A 337 30.44 -0.92 2.85
C ASP A 337 30.91 -2.38 2.63
N PRO A 338 32.10 -2.75 3.13
CA PRO A 338 32.58 -4.12 3.04
C PRO A 338 31.54 -5.12 3.57
N GLY A 339 31.23 -6.16 2.80
CA GLY A 339 30.29 -7.22 3.21
C GLY A 339 28.81 -6.88 3.08
N PHE A 340 28.43 -5.68 2.60
CA PHE A 340 27.03 -5.38 2.29
C PHE A 340 26.56 -6.16 1.05
N PRO A 341 25.40 -6.84 1.08
CA PRO A 341 24.94 -7.66 -0.04
C PRO A 341 24.33 -6.81 -1.16
N GLY A 342 25.15 -6.38 -2.12
CA GLY A 342 24.70 -5.63 -3.31
C GLY A 342 24.02 -4.32 -2.94
N ASN A 343 22.87 -4.00 -3.57
CA ASN A 343 22.02 -2.88 -3.17
C ASN A 343 20.71 -3.34 -2.50
N SER A 344 20.63 -4.58 -2.03
CA SER A 344 19.37 -5.16 -1.55
C SER A 344 19.31 -5.37 -0.03
N GLY A 345 20.46 -5.36 0.65
CA GLY A 345 20.53 -5.71 2.08
C GLY A 345 20.31 -7.21 2.36
N MET A 346 20.05 -8.03 1.33
CA MET A 346 19.72 -9.45 1.48
C MET A 346 20.42 -10.30 0.41
N LYS A 347 20.73 -11.56 0.73
CA LYS A 347 21.35 -12.50 -0.21
C LYS A 347 20.29 -13.30 -0.96
N THR A 348 20.56 -13.61 -2.22
CA THR A 348 19.75 -14.55 -3.02
C THR A 348 19.70 -15.92 -2.36
N VAL A 349 18.51 -16.52 -2.32
CA VAL A 349 18.30 -17.88 -1.82
C VAL A 349 18.01 -18.81 -3.00
N TRP A 350 19.04 -19.56 -3.42
CA TRP A 350 18.96 -20.48 -4.55
C TRP A 350 18.28 -21.81 -4.23
N SER A 351 18.24 -22.19 -2.96
CA SER A 351 17.83 -23.51 -2.48
C SER A 351 16.31 -23.69 -2.33
N ASN A 352 15.51 -22.76 -2.84
CA ASN A 352 14.06 -22.85 -2.73
C ASN A 352 13.49 -23.84 -3.75
N ILE A 353 13.38 -25.10 -3.32
CA ILE A 353 12.84 -26.23 -4.09
C ILE A 353 11.59 -26.74 -3.38
N ALA A 354 10.50 -26.87 -4.12
CA ALA A 354 9.20 -27.35 -3.63
C ALA A 354 8.85 -28.69 -4.32
N PRO A 355 9.28 -29.84 -3.77
CA PRO A 355 8.88 -31.15 -4.25
C PRO A 355 7.39 -31.43 -3.94
N ARG A 356 6.74 -32.22 -4.78
CA ARG A 356 5.35 -32.66 -4.62
C ARG A 356 5.24 -34.14 -4.98
N ALA A 357 4.50 -34.90 -4.18
CA ALA A 357 4.18 -36.29 -4.45
C ALA A 357 2.76 -36.61 -3.97
N GLY A 358 2.04 -37.46 -4.70
CA GLY A 358 0.69 -37.90 -4.35
C GLY A 358 0.34 -39.20 -5.04
N VAL A 359 -0.56 -39.97 -4.42
CA VAL A 359 -1.10 -41.22 -4.98
C VAL A 359 -2.62 -41.15 -4.95
N SER A 360 -3.24 -41.55 -6.04
CA SER A 360 -4.68 -41.82 -6.13
C SER A 360 -4.87 -43.31 -6.37
N TRP A 361 -5.84 -43.91 -5.67
CA TRP A 361 -6.17 -45.31 -5.82
C TRP A 361 -7.68 -45.53 -5.77
N ASP A 362 -8.22 -46.17 -6.81
CA ASP A 362 -9.62 -46.59 -6.88
C ASP A 362 -9.76 -48.08 -6.58
N ARG A 363 -10.66 -48.43 -5.67
CA ARG A 363 -11.05 -49.83 -5.45
C ARG A 363 -12.02 -50.25 -6.56
N PRO A 364 -11.84 -51.42 -7.19
CA PRO A 364 -12.86 -51.98 -8.06
C PRO A 364 -14.18 -52.07 -7.28
N ALA A 365 -15.26 -51.52 -7.82
CA ALA A 365 -16.58 -51.68 -7.24
C ALA A 365 -16.88 -53.19 -7.14
N VAL A 366 -17.09 -53.68 -5.92
CA VAL A 366 -17.60 -55.04 -5.72
C VAL A 366 -19.00 -55.05 -6.31
N ARG A 367 -19.14 -55.62 -7.50
CA ARG A 367 -20.44 -55.91 -8.11
C ARG A 367 -21.07 -57.03 -7.27
N THR A 368 -21.76 -56.68 -6.19
CA THR A 368 -22.61 -57.63 -5.47
C THR A 368 -23.78 -57.97 -6.39
N GLY A 369 -23.64 -59.06 -7.15
CA GLY A 369 -24.72 -59.67 -7.89
C GLY A 369 -25.71 -60.29 -6.91
N THR A 370 -26.66 -59.51 -6.40
CA THR A 370 -27.90 -60.07 -5.87
C THR A 370 -28.83 -60.34 -7.04
N ALA A 371 -28.78 -61.57 -7.55
CA ALA A 371 -29.87 -62.13 -8.34
C ALA A 371 -31.12 -62.18 -7.45
N SER A 372 -32.07 -61.26 -7.64
CA SER A 372 -33.37 -61.38 -6.99
C SER A 372 -34.16 -62.47 -7.71
N HIS A 373 -34.22 -63.67 -7.12
CA HIS A 373 -35.29 -64.61 -7.43
C HIS A 373 -36.63 -63.97 -7.07
N ARG A 374 -37.43 -63.59 -8.08
CA ARG A 374 -38.87 -63.40 -7.88
C ARG A 374 -39.54 -64.77 -8.04
N HIS A 375 -39.90 -65.37 -6.91
CA HIS A 375 -40.91 -66.41 -6.89
C HIS A 375 -42.25 -65.81 -7.30
N SER A 376 -42.90 -66.42 -8.30
CA SER A 376 -44.34 -66.29 -8.48
C SER A 376 -45.03 -67.20 -7.47
N ALA A 377 -46.06 -66.69 -6.82
CA ALA A 377 -47.09 -67.50 -6.18
C ALA A 377 -48.39 -66.68 -6.11
N ARG A 378 -49.33 -67.11 -6.95
CA ARG A 378 -50.80 -66.98 -6.95
C ARG A 378 -51.46 -65.63 -6.71
#